data_AF-A0A6V7UIT8-F1
#
_entry.id   AF-A0A6V7UIT8-F1
#
_cell.length_a   1.000
_cell.length_b   1.000
_cell.length_c   1.000
_cell.angle_alpha   90.00
_cell.angle_beta   90.00
_cell.angle_gamma   90.00
#
_symmetry.space_group_name_H-M   'P 1'
#
loop_
_entity.id
_entity.type
_entity.pdbx_description
1 polymer ?
#
loop_
_entity_poly.entity_id
_entity_poly.type
_entity_poly.pdbx_seq_one_letter_code
_entity_poly.pdbx_strand_id
1 'polypeptide(L)'
;MPRINNNFTTSKEAFSQMTLIQKQIYLKKLFGYDTLKNVEQKQLIERQIISYLSTERRLYIKQNNEQKLTVLSEKIQSAINLLQNPTNCSNASILVCPMDGPDWGFGFLIHQICYCFLFSIVSGRTLILNNENAKLYKFNVKWNELFMPITNCNYAEHVTNF
;
A
#
# COMPACT_ATOMS: atom_id res chain seq x y z
N MET A 1 18.21 20.15 -50.08
CA MET A 1 17.40 19.18 -49.32
C MET A 1 17.86 19.19 -47.87
N PRO A 2 17.07 19.67 -46.89
CA PRO A 2 17.47 19.62 -45.48
C PRO A 2 17.30 18.19 -44.96
N ARG A 3 18.34 17.67 -44.31
CA ARG A 3 18.33 16.37 -43.61
C ARG A 3 17.35 16.45 -42.43
N ILE A 4 16.37 15.54 -42.42
CA ILE A 4 15.53 15.26 -41.25
C ILE A 4 16.45 14.62 -40.19
N ASN A 5 16.62 15.32 -39.07
CA ASN A 5 17.53 14.94 -37.99
C ASN A 5 16.90 13.84 -37.11
N ASN A 6 17.61 12.74 -36.88
CA ASN A 6 17.20 11.55 -36.12
C ASN A 6 17.05 11.77 -34.59
N ASN A 7 16.85 13.01 -34.12
CA ASN A 7 16.77 13.35 -32.69
C ASN A 7 15.38 13.11 -32.07
N PHE A 8 14.37 12.75 -32.87
CA PHE A 8 13.02 12.51 -32.37
C PHE A 8 12.81 11.10 -31.77
N THR A 9 13.65 10.14 -32.14
CA THR A 9 13.57 8.75 -31.62
C THR A 9 14.10 8.66 -30.20
N THR A 10 15.22 9.34 -29.91
CA THR A 10 15.85 9.37 -28.58
C THR A 10 15.04 10.13 -27.52
N SER A 11 14.27 11.16 -27.92
CA SER A 11 13.44 11.94 -26.96
C SER A 11 12.17 11.20 -26.53
N LYS A 12 11.55 10.40 -27.41
CA LYS A 12 10.40 9.55 -27.08
C LYS A 12 10.78 8.43 -26.11
N GLU A 13 11.91 7.77 -26.35
CA GLU A 13 12.41 6.71 -25.47
C GLU A 13 12.78 7.27 -24.08
N ALA A 14 13.44 8.43 -24.04
CA ALA A 14 13.74 9.11 -22.78
C ALA A 14 12.47 9.51 -22.02
N PHE A 15 11.44 10.03 -22.71
CA PHE A 15 10.17 10.39 -22.08
C PHE A 15 9.46 9.16 -21.51
N SER A 16 9.51 8.00 -22.19
CA SER A 16 8.90 6.76 -21.70
C SER A 16 9.46 6.30 -20.36
N GLN A 17 10.76 6.53 -20.11
CA GLN A 17 11.45 6.11 -18.89
C GLN A 17 11.33 7.10 -17.72
N MET A 18 10.71 8.27 -17.94
CA MET A 18 10.55 9.29 -16.91
C MET A 18 9.43 8.95 -15.90
N THR A 19 9.64 9.32 -14.64
CA THR A 19 8.59 9.34 -13.62
C THR A 19 7.51 10.37 -13.95
N LEU A 20 6.34 10.25 -13.33
CA LEU A 20 5.23 11.19 -13.54
C LEU A 20 5.64 12.65 -13.25
N ILE A 21 6.45 12.86 -12.21
CA ILE A 21 6.97 14.18 -11.83
C ILE A 21 7.96 14.69 -12.88
N GLN A 22 8.87 13.85 -13.35
CA GLN A 22 9.82 14.21 -14.40
C GLN A 22 9.11 14.58 -15.71
N LYS A 23 8.07 13.83 -16.09
CA LYS A 23 7.22 14.14 -17.25
C LYS A 23 6.51 15.49 -17.08
N GLN A 24 5.97 15.76 -15.90
CA GLN A 24 5.31 17.04 -15.59
C GLN A 24 6.28 18.22 -15.73
N ILE A 25 7.49 18.12 -15.18
CA ILE A 25 8.53 19.15 -15.29
C ILE A 25 8.95 19.35 -16.75
N TYR A 26 9.19 18.26 -17.49
CA TYR A 26 9.55 18.30 -18.90
C TYR A 26 8.48 19.01 -19.73
N LEU A 27 7.20 18.66 -19.55
CA LEU A 27 6.09 19.27 -20.27
C LEU A 27 5.94 20.76 -19.90
N LYS A 28 6.05 21.13 -18.62
CA LYS A 28 6.02 22.55 -18.21
C LYS A 28 7.11 23.36 -18.91
N LYS A 29 8.33 22.82 -19.01
CA LYS A 29 9.44 23.46 -19.73
C LYS A 29 9.17 23.55 -21.24
N LEU A 30 8.64 22.48 -21.85
CA LEU A 30 8.31 22.43 -23.28
C LEU A 30 7.24 23.47 -23.66
N PHE A 31 6.22 23.64 -22.81
CA PHE A 31 5.16 24.63 -23.00
C PHE A 31 5.56 26.05 -22.57
N GLY A 32 6.82 26.28 -22.19
CA GLY A 32 7.30 27.59 -21.75
C GLY A 32 6.58 28.11 -20.50
N TYR A 33 6.05 27.22 -19.65
CA TYR A 33 5.20 27.56 -18.51
C TYR A 33 5.82 28.63 -17.61
N ASP A 34 7.13 28.54 -17.35
CA ASP A 34 7.87 29.47 -16.48
C ASP A 34 7.97 30.88 -17.06
N THR A 35 7.91 31.01 -18.39
CA THR A 35 8.02 32.30 -19.11
C THR A 35 6.68 33.02 -19.26
N LEU A 36 5.56 32.33 -19.01
CA LEU A 36 4.21 32.92 -19.14
C LEU A 36 3.89 33.87 -17.99
N LYS A 37 3.36 35.04 -18.33
CA LYS A 37 2.90 36.04 -17.34
C LYS A 37 1.39 35.99 -17.10
N ASN A 38 0.61 35.53 -18.08
CA ASN A 38 -0.84 35.44 -17.97
C ASN A 38 -1.25 34.22 -17.15
N VAL A 39 -2.02 34.45 -16.09
CA VAL A 39 -2.47 33.42 -15.14
C VAL A 39 -3.44 32.42 -15.78
N GLU A 40 -4.37 32.89 -16.62
CA GLU A 40 -5.33 32.02 -17.30
C GLU A 40 -4.63 31.06 -18.27
N GLN A 41 -3.65 31.57 -19.02
CA GLN A 41 -2.83 30.75 -19.92
C GLN A 41 -2.03 29.70 -19.15
N LYS A 42 -1.46 30.06 -17.99
CA LYS A 42 -0.79 29.10 -17.10
C LYS A 42 -1.74 28.00 -16.63
N GLN A 43 -2.93 28.37 -16.15
CA GLN A 43 -3.93 27.41 -15.68
C GLN A 43 -4.43 26.49 -16.80
N LEU A 44 -4.56 27.01 -18.02
CA LEU A 44 -4.97 26.22 -19.18
C LEU A 44 -3.91 25.15 -19.51
N ILE A 45 -2.64 25.55 -19.56
CA ILE A 45 -1.52 24.63 -19.84
C ILE A 45 -1.38 23.58 -18.73
N GLU A 46 -1.55 23.95 -17.45
CA GLU A 46 -1.53 22.98 -16.36
C GLU A 46 -2.64 21.94 -16.48
N ARG A 47 -3.87 22.38 -16.82
CA ARG A 47 -4.98 21.45 -17.04
C ARG A 47 -4.70 20.49 -18.21
N GLN A 48 -4.11 20.99 -19.30
CA GLN A 48 -3.71 20.14 -20.42
C GLN A 48 -2.63 19.13 -20.03
N ILE A 49 -1.59 19.56 -19.30
CA ILE A 49 -0.53 18.66 -18.81
C ILE A 49 -1.11 17.59 -17.89
N ILE A 50 -1.96 17.96 -16.93
CA ILE A 50 -2.61 17.01 -16.02
C ILE A 50 -3.51 16.04 -16.79
N SER A 51 -4.29 16.53 -17.75
CA SER A 51 -5.14 15.69 -18.59
C SER A 51 -4.32 14.67 -19.39
N TYR A 52 -3.24 15.11 -20.03
CA TYR A 52 -2.34 14.24 -20.78
C TYR A 52 -1.70 13.18 -19.87
N LEU A 53 -1.11 13.59 -18.75
CA LEU A 53 -0.45 12.69 -17.81
C LEU A 53 -1.42 11.70 -17.16
N SER A 54 -2.65 12.13 -16.85
CA SER A 54 -3.68 11.25 -16.31
C SER A 54 -4.16 10.22 -17.33
N THR A 55 -4.27 10.60 -18.60
CA THR A 55 -4.62 9.70 -19.71
C THR A 55 -3.52 8.69 -19.93
N GLU A 56 -2.26 9.13 -19.99
CA GLU A 56 -1.09 8.26 -20.12
C GLU A 56 -1.01 7.26 -18.96
N ARG A 57 -1.13 7.75 -17.72
CA ARG A 57 -1.13 6.90 -16.52
C ARG A 57 -2.25 5.86 -16.57
N ARG A 58 -3.46 6.27 -16.99
CA ARG A 58 -4.60 5.37 -17.13
C ARG A 58 -4.34 4.30 -18.17
N LEU A 59 -3.78 4.64 -19.33
CA LEU A 59 -3.43 3.68 -20.37
C LEU A 59 -2.36 2.70 -19.86
N TYR A 60 -1.34 3.20 -19.17
CA TYR A 60 -0.28 2.38 -18.59
C TYR A 60 -0.81 1.40 -17.50
N ILE A 61 -1.60 1.90 -16.54
CA ILE A 61 -2.17 1.06 -15.46
C ILE A 61 -3.20 0.07 -16.02
N LYS A 62 -4.08 0.50 -16.93
CA LYS A 62 -5.13 -0.35 -17.50
C LYS A 62 -4.55 -1.45 -18.39
N GLN A 63 -3.47 -1.17 -19.12
CA GLN A 63 -2.80 -2.16 -19.96
C GLN A 63 -1.96 -3.13 -19.12
N ASN A 64 -1.52 -2.71 -17.93
CA ASN A 64 -0.62 -3.48 -17.08
C ASN A 64 -1.28 -3.77 -15.71
N ASN A 65 -1.90 -4.94 -15.63
CA ASN A 65 -1.93 -5.77 -14.42
C ASN A 65 -3.10 -5.64 -13.43
N GLU A 66 -4.23 -4.98 -13.68
CA GLU A 66 -5.35 -5.02 -12.70
C GLU A 66 -5.75 -6.46 -12.35
N GLN A 67 -6.03 -7.29 -13.35
CA GLN A 67 -6.36 -8.71 -13.14
C GLN A 67 -5.20 -9.50 -12.50
N LYS A 68 -3.96 -9.24 -12.91
CA LYS A 68 -2.78 -9.94 -12.34
C LYS A 68 -2.53 -9.55 -10.88
N LEU A 69 -2.76 -8.28 -10.53
CA LEU A 69 -2.67 -7.77 -9.16
C LEU A 69 -3.80 -8.33 -8.30
N THR A 70 -5.01 -8.47 -8.85
CA THR A 70 -6.12 -9.15 -8.18
C THR A 70 -5.76 -10.60 -7.88
N VAL A 71 -5.32 -11.37 -8.88
CA VAL A 71 -4.93 -12.78 -8.70
C VAL A 71 -3.77 -12.92 -7.71
N LEU A 72 -2.79 -12.01 -7.76
CA LEU A 72 -1.69 -12.02 -6.80
C LEU A 72 -2.17 -11.71 -5.37
N SER A 73 -3.05 -10.72 -5.23
CA SER A 73 -3.67 -10.36 -3.96
C SER A 73 -4.44 -11.55 -3.38
N GLU A 74 -5.28 -12.21 -4.18
CA GLU A 74 -6.04 -13.39 -3.77
C GLU A 74 -5.14 -14.52 -3.27
N LYS A 75 -4.02 -14.80 -3.96
CA LYS A 75 -3.04 -15.80 -3.52
C LYS A 75 -2.41 -15.45 -2.19
N ILE A 76 -2.00 -14.19 -2.01
CA ILE A 76 -1.40 -13.71 -0.74
C ILE A 76 -2.43 -13.79 0.38
N GLN A 77 -3.66 -13.31 0.16
CA GLN A 77 -4.73 -13.37 1.15
C GLN A 77 -5.11 -14.81 1.51
N SER A 78 -5.13 -15.73 0.54
CA SER A 78 -5.38 -17.15 0.78
C SER A 78 -4.29 -17.78 1.66
N ALA A 79 -3.01 -17.50 1.36
CA ALA A 79 -1.89 -18.00 2.17
C ALA A 79 -1.92 -17.43 3.61
N ILE A 80 -2.21 -16.14 3.75
CA ILE A 80 -2.41 -15.49 5.04
C ILE A 80 -3.56 -16.15 5.80
N ASN A 81 -4.69 -16.40 5.14
CA ASN A 81 -5.86 -17.00 5.77
C ASN A 81 -5.57 -18.41 6.30
N LEU A 82 -4.82 -19.21 5.54
CA LEU A 82 -4.40 -20.56 5.98
C LEU A 82 -3.45 -20.49 7.19
N LEU A 83 -2.51 -19.55 7.19
CA LEU A 83 -1.58 -19.36 8.30
C LEU A 83 -2.30 -18.89 9.58
N GLN A 84 -3.25 -17.97 9.44
CA GLN A 84 -3.96 -17.40 10.57
C GLN A 84 -5.10 -18.28 11.08
N ASN A 85 -5.58 -19.25 10.30
CA ASN A 85 -6.70 -20.10 10.70
C ASN A 85 -6.34 -21.59 10.66
N PRO A 86 -5.46 -22.06 11.55
CA PRO A 86 -5.12 -23.47 11.64
C PRO A 86 -6.34 -24.31 12.06
N THR A 87 -6.36 -25.58 11.67
CA THR A 87 -7.44 -26.52 12.03
C THR A 87 -7.40 -26.92 13.51
N ASN A 88 -6.22 -26.88 14.13
CA ASN A 88 -6.03 -27.20 15.54
C ASN A 88 -5.21 -26.07 16.18
N CYS A 89 -5.92 -25.15 16.85
CA CYS A 89 -5.30 -24.02 17.53
C CYS A 89 -4.29 -24.48 18.58
N SER A 90 -4.64 -25.44 19.46
CA SER A 90 -3.76 -25.89 20.54
C SER A 90 -2.37 -26.39 20.12
N ASN A 91 -2.23 -26.89 18.89
CA ASN A 91 -0.94 -27.37 18.34
C ASN A 91 -0.28 -26.36 17.37
N ALA A 92 -0.91 -25.22 17.11
CA ALA A 92 -0.36 -24.20 16.22
C ALA A 92 0.80 -23.46 16.88
N SER A 93 1.84 -23.18 16.11
CA SER A 93 2.92 -22.29 16.55
C SER A 93 2.44 -20.85 16.52
N ILE A 94 2.39 -20.20 17.68
CA ILE A 94 1.86 -18.84 17.81
C ILE A 94 2.96 -17.78 17.93
N LEU A 95 2.61 -16.56 17.54
CA LEU A 95 3.31 -15.34 17.85
C LEU A 95 2.33 -14.41 18.57
N VAL A 96 2.64 -14.06 19.81
CA VAL A 96 1.84 -13.13 20.60
C VAL A 96 2.35 -11.71 20.34
N CYS A 97 1.46 -10.80 19.91
CA CYS A 97 1.80 -9.39 19.75
C CYS A 97 1.47 -8.61 21.03
N PRO A 98 2.44 -7.90 21.62
CA PRO A 98 2.20 -7.04 22.77
C PRO A 98 1.38 -5.80 22.37
N MET A 99 0.41 -5.43 23.20
CA MET A 99 -0.53 -4.30 22.96
C MET A 99 -0.67 -3.38 24.18
N ASP A 100 0.30 -3.43 25.07
CA ASP A 100 0.28 -2.93 26.45
C ASP A 100 1.12 -1.66 26.67
N GLY A 101 1.48 -0.95 25.58
CA GLY A 101 2.19 0.31 25.68
C GLY A 101 1.27 1.48 26.10
N PRO A 102 1.65 2.28 27.12
CA PRO A 102 0.90 3.48 27.49
C PRO A 102 0.89 4.49 26.33
N ASP A 103 -0.25 5.15 26.14
CA ASP A 103 -0.45 6.30 25.23
C ASP A 103 -0.26 6.08 23.72
N TRP A 104 -0.41 4.85 23.22
CA TRP A 104 -0.35 4.61 21.78
C TRP A 104 -1.54 5.24 21.04
N GLY A 105 -1.24 6.12 20.08
CA GLY A 105 -2.22 6.61 19.11
C GLY A 105 -2.65 5.51 18.14
N PHE A 106 -3.82 5.66 17.53
CA PHE A 106 -4.38 4.66 16.59
C PHE A 106 -3.40 4.26 15.49
N GLY A 107 -2.74 5.23 14.84
CA GLY A 107 -1.78 4.96 13.77
C GLY A 107 -0.55 4.18 14.25
N PHE A 108 -0.08 4.41 15.48
CA PHE A 108 1.01 3.63 16.07
C PHE A 108 0.57 2.18 16.31
N LEU A 109 -0.63 1.99 16.87
CA LEU A 109 -1.19 0.66 17.13
C LEU A 109 -1.29 -0.17 15.83
N ILE A 110 -1.85 0.41 14.77
CA ILE A 110 -1.97 -0.30 13.48
C ILE A 110 -0.59 -0.70 12.94
N HIS A 111 0.40 0.19 13.00
CA HIS A 111 1.76 -0.16 12.57
C HIS A 111 2.39 -1.26 13.41
N GLN A 112 2.19 -1.25 14.74
CA GLN A 112 2.67 -2.31 15.62
C GLN A 112 2.04 -3.67 15.27
N ILE A 113 0.72 -3.70 15.04
CA ILE A 113 0.02 -4.92 14.63
C ILE A 113 0.56 -5.39 13.27
N CYS A 114 0.70 -4.49 12.28
CA CYS A 114 1.26 -4.82 10.98
C CYS A 114 2.69 -5.36 11.07
N TYR A 115 3.51 -4.81 11.97
CA TYR A 115 4.87 -5.29 12.23
C TYR A 115 4.84 -6.72 12.80
N CYS A 116 4.08 -6.96 13.87
CA CYS A 116 3.87 -8.31 14.41
C CYS A 116 3.34 -9.28 13.33
N PHE A 117 2.45 -8.82 12.46
CA PHE A 117 1.86 -9.61 11.39
C PHE A 117 2.89 -10.01 10.34
N LEU A 118 3.75 -9.09 9.92
CA LEU A 118 4.86 -9.39 9.02
C LEU A 118 5.78 -10.46 9.62
N PHE A 119 6.13 -10.34 10.90
CA PHE A 119 6.94 -11.34 11.59
C PHE A 119 6.23 -12.69 11.72
N SER A 120 4.90 -12.70 11.91
CA SER A 120 4.11 -13.93 11.94
C SER A 120 4.18 -14.66 10.59
N ILE A 121 4.09 -13.92 9.47
CA ILE A 121 4.21 -14.46 8.11
C ILE A 121 5.62 -15.03 7.88
N VAL A 122 6.66 -14.26 8.21
CA VAL A 122 8.05 -14.67 8.00
C VAL A 122 8.43 -15.89 8.86
N SER A 123 7.90 -15.97 10.08
CA SER A 123 8.19 -17.08 11.00
C SER A 123 7.25 -18.28 10.86
N GLY A 124 6.23 -18.20 10.00
CA GLY A 124 5.24 -19.27 9.84
C GLY A 124 4.39 -19.50 11.09
N ARG A 125 4.13 -18.45 11.87
CA ARG A 125 3.36 -18.51 13.12
C ARG A 125 2.01 -17.82 12.99
N THR A 126 0.99 -18.34 13.67
CA THR A 126 -0.32 -17.71 13.79
C THR A 126 -0.20 -16.50 14.73
N LEU A 127 -0.66 -15.33 14.29
CA LEU A 127 -0.61 -14.11 15.08
C LEU A 127 -1.79 -14.08 16.05
N ILE A 128 -1.49 -13.97 17.34
CA ILE A 128 -2.49 -13.72 18.37
C ILE A 128 -2.22 -12.34 18.95
N LEU A 129 -3.26 -11.51 19.03
CA LEU A 129 -3.20 -10.26 19.78
C LEU A 129 -3.26 -10.60 21.27
N ASN A 130 -2.26 -10.17 22.04
CA ASN A 130 -2.33 -10.34 23.49
C ASN A 130 -3.58 -9.61 23.99
N ASN A 131 -4.34 -10.30 24.85
CA ASN A 131 -5.54 -9.81 25.53
C ASN A 131 -6.85 -9.98 24.73
N GLU A 132 -7.84 -10.65 25.34
CA GLU A 132 -9.28 -10.57 24.99
C GLU A 132 -9.84 -9.12 25.07
N ASN A 133 -8.96 -8.19 25.45
CA ASN A 133 -9.13 -6.77 25.58
C ASN A 133 -7.92 -6.04 25.00
N ALA A 134 -7.60 -6.24 23.72
CA ALA A 134 -6.85 -5.25 22.94
C ALA A 134 -7.64 -3.94 22.92
N LYS A 135 -7.73 -3.29 24.08
CA LYS A 135 -8.26 -1.96 24.23
C LYS A 135 -7.29 -1.12 23.45
N LEU A 136 -7.81 -0.50 22.41
CA LEU A 136 -7.26 0.75 21.95
C LEU A 136 -7.27 1.67 23.18
N TYR A 137 -6.15 1.73 23.93
CA TYR A 137 -6.09 2.25 25.30
C TYR A 137 -6.69 3.66 25.41
N LYS A 138 -6.50 4.45 24.34
CA LYS A 138 -7.04 5.79 24.20
C LYS A 138 -8.53 5.87 23.83
N PHE A 139 -9.08 4.82 23.23
CA PHE A 139 -10.45 4.79 22.70
C PHE A 139 -11.41 3.93 23.53
N ASN A 140 -10.92 3.11 24.47
CA ASN A 140 -11.71 2.16 25.26
C ASN A 140 -12.60 1.23 24.39
N VAL A 141 -12.15 0.94 23.17
CA VAL A 141 -12.80 0.10 22.16
C VAL A 141 -11.93 -1.12 21.93
N LYS A 142 -12.56 -2.30 21.81
CA LYS A 142 -11.86 -3.55 21.50
C LYS A 142 -11.63 -3.68 19.99
N TRP A 143 -10.57 -4.37 19.59
CA TRP A 143 -10.32 -4.67 18.17
C TRP A 143 -11.56 -5.24 17.45
N ASN A 144 -12.22 -6.23 18.04
CA ASN A 144 -13.38 -6.92 17.47
C ASN A 144 -14.64 -6.05 17.34
N GLU A 145 -14.67 -4.85 17.94
CA GLU A 145 -15.77 -3.89 17.79
C GLU A 145 -15.63 -3.05 16.50
N LEU A 146 -14.43 -2.97 15.93
CA LEU A 146 -14.13 -2.19 14.72
C LEU A 146 -13.67 -3.05 13.55
N PHE A 147 -13.01 -4.18 13.82
CA PHE A 147 -12.35 -5.01 12.83
C PHE A 147 -12.69 -6.48 13.02
N MET A 148 -12.55 -7.26 11.95
CA MET A 148 -12.63 -8.72 12.04
C MET A 148 -11.45 -9.28 12.86
N PRO A 149 -11.65 -10.40 13.57
CA PRO A 149 -10.55 -11.07 14.26
C PRO A 149 -9.45 -11.47 13.27
N ILE A 150 -8.19 -11.37 13.72
CA ILE A 150 -7.03 -11.68 12.87
C ILE A 150 -6.90 -13.19 12.61
N THR A 151 -7.31 -14.00 13.59
CA THR A 151 -7.22 -15.47 13.62
C THR A 151 -8.47 -16.05 14.26
N ASN A 152 -8.78 -17.32 13.98
CA ASN A 152 -9.80 -18.10 14.67
C ASN A 152 -9.34 -18.66 16.03
N CYS A 153 -8.06 -18.54 16.39
CA CYS A 153 -7.50 -19.06 17.64
C CYS A 153 -7.58 -18.04 18.78
N ASN A 154 -7.81 -18.53 20.01
CA ASN A 154 -7.88 -17.68 21.20
C ASN A 154 -6.58 -17.72 22.02
N TYR A 155 -6.19 -16.56 22.57
CA TYR A 155 -5.08 -16.43 23.51
C TYR A 155 -5.21 -17.34 24.73
N ALA A 156 -6.43 -17.47 25.29
CA ALA A 156 -6.67 -18.24 26.51
C ALA A 156 -6.31 -19.73 26.37
N GLU A 157 -6.47 -20.32 25.19
CA GLU A 157 -6.15 -21.73 24.91
C GLU A 157 -4.64 -22.01 24.94
N HIS A 158 -3.82 -20.95 24.79
CA HIS A 158 -2.38 -21.07 24.61
C HIS A 158 -1.55 -20.62 25.81
N VAL A 159 -2.09 -19.73 26.65
CA VAL A 159 -1.35 -19.15 27.79
C VAL A 159 -1.74 -19.77 29.14
N THR A 160 -2.77 -20.60 29.20
CA THR A 160 -3.22 -21.29 30.43
C THR A 160 -2.40 -22.53 30.80
N ASN A 161 -1.36 -22.89 30.03
CA ASN A 161 -0.53 -24.10 30.25
C ASN A 161 0.88 -23.80 30.80
N PHE A 162 1.07 -22.71 31.54
CA PHE A 162 2.31 -22.42 32.27
C PHE A 162 2.08 -22.28 33.76
#